data_AF-A0A9D2P743-F1
#
_entry.id   AF-A0A9D2P743-F1
#
_cell.length_a   1.000
_cell.length_b   1.000
_cell.length_c   1.000
_cell.angle_alpha   90.00
_cell.angle_beta   90.00
_cell.angle_gamma   90.00
#
_symmetry.space_group_name_H-M   'P 1'
#
loop_
_entity.id
_entity.type
_entity.pdbx_description
1 polymer ?
#
loop_
_entity_poly.entity_id
_entity_poly.type
_entity_poly.pdbx_seq_one_letter_code
_entity_poly.pdbx_strand_id
1 'polypeptide(L)'
;YEEFKGTGNMELILDRKLQERRVFPAIDIAKSGTRREDLLLTKEEQEAVYIMRRGLNGMKAEEAADNLLNMFSRTKTNNELVHQVIRQKFI
;
A
#
# COMPACT_ATOMS: atom_id res chain seq x y z
N TYR A 1 1.39 2.64 22.29
CA TYR A 1 0.95 2.23 20.95
C TYR A 1 -0.43 1.59 21.01
N GLU A 2 -0.57 0.41 21.63
CA GLU A 2 -1.86 -0.29 21.72
C GLU A 2 -2.99 0.56 22.34
N GLU A 3 -2.69 1.35 23.37
CA GLU A 3 -3.67 2.27 23.99
C GLU A 3 -4.13 3.40 23.06
N PHE A 4 -3.28 3.86 22.13
CA PHE A 4 -3.59 4.92 21.16
C PHE A 4 -4.16 4.38 19.84
N LYS A 5 -3.94 3.10 19.54
CA LYS A 5 -4.49 2.39 18.38
C LYS A 5 -6.01 2.24 18.47
N GLY A 6 -6.55 2.16 19.68
CA GLY A 6 -7.99 2.19 19.92
C GLY A 6 -8.64 3.53 19.51
N THR A 7 -7.93 4.63 19.74
CA THR A 7 -8.41 6.00 19.50
C THR A 7 -8.14 6.52 18.08
N GLY A 8 -7.10 6.01 17.41
CA GLY A 8 -6.74 6.43 16.05
C GLY A 8 -7.62 5.80 14.96
N ASN A 9 -7.80 6.52 13.86
CA ASN A 9 -8.49 6.04 12.66
C ASN A 9 -7.56 5.76 11.47
N MET A 10 -6.28 6.15 11.54
CA MET A 10 -5.26 5.92 10.53
C MET A 10 -3.94 5.51 11.20
N GLU A 11 -3.30 4.48 10.67
CA GLU A 11 -1.98 4.01 11.10
C GLU A 11 -1.05 3.91 9.90
N LEU A 12 0.11 4.57 10.01
CA LEU A 12 1.20 4.47 9.03
C LEU A 12 2.41 3.83 9.73
N ILE A 13 2.69 2.58 9.38
CA ILE A 13 3.73 1.78 10.02
C ILE A 13 5.00 1.84 9.18
N LEU A 14 6.12 2.14 9.82
CA LEU A 14 7.44 2.11 9.19
C LEU A 14 8.20 0.84 9.57
N ASP A 15 8.86 0.21 8.61
CA ASP A 15 9.65 -1.00 8.82
C ASP A 15 11.15 -0.69 8.89
N ARG A 16 11.79 -1.11 9.99
CA ARG A 16 13.22 -0.89 10.22
C ARG A 16 14.09 -1.63 9.20
N LYS A 17 13.71 -2.84 8.78
CA LYS A 17 14.48 -3.65 7.83
C LYS A 17 14.51 -2.99 6.45
N LEU A 18 13.40 -2.40 6.03
CA LEU A 18 13.35 -1.58 4.81
C LEU A 18 14.36 -0.43 4.88
N GLN A 19 14.37 0.31 6.00
CA GLN A 19 15.31 1.41 6.22
C GLN A 19 16.77 0.94 6.24
N GLU A 20 17.08 -0.17 6.91
CA GLU A 20 18.42 -0.76 6.97
C GLU A 20 18.93 -1.16 5.58
N ARG A 21 18.05 -1.64 4.71
CA ARG A 21 18.33 -1.95 3.30
C ARG A 21 18.30 -0.73 2.37
N ARG A 22 18.08 0.48 2.92
CA ARG A 22 17.96 1.75 2.19
C ARG A 22 16.80 1.80 1.17
N VAL A 23 15.72 1.05 1.43
CA VAL A 23 14.49 1.13 0.65
C VAL A 23 13.62 2.25 1.23
N PHE A 24 13.31 3.25 0.40
CA PHE A 24 12.50 4.40 0.80
C PHE A 24 11.35 4.64 -0.19
N PRO A 25 10.14 4.96 0.30
CA PRO A 25 9.76 5.11 1.71
C PRO A 25 9.67 3.76 2.44
N ALA A 26 10.14 3.71 3.70
CA ALA A 26 10.23 2.49 4.49
C ALA A 26 8.88 2.11 5.14
N ILE A 27 7.80 2.06 4.36
CA ILE A 27 6.43 1.83 4.84
C ILE A 27 6.09 0.33 4.79
N ASP A 28 5.56 -0.21 5.89
CA ASP A 28 4.93 -1.53 5.91
C ASP A 28 3.47 -1.39 5.46
N ILE A 29 3.24 -1.66 4.18
CA ILE A 29 1.96 -1.39 3.50
C ILE A 29 0.88 -2.39 3.94
N ALA A 30 1.26 -3.62 4.26
CA ALA A 30 0.34 -4.64 4.75
C ALA A 30 -0.20 -4.28 6.14
N LYS A 31 0.63 -3.67 6.99
CA LYS A 31 0.23 -3.26 8.35
C LYS A 31 -0.34 -1.85 8.44
N SER A 32 -0.11 -0.99 7.45
CA SER A 32 -0.65 0.38 7.39
C SER A 32 -2.08 0.39 6.85
N GLY A 33 -2.92 1.29 7.35
CA GLY A 33 -4.31 1.38 6.90
C GLY A 33 -5.12 2.49 7.58
N THR A 34 -6.29 2.76 6.99
CA THR A 34 -7.26 3.73 7.50
C THR A 34 -8.61 3.06 7.71
N ARG A 35 -9.22 3.24 8.88
CA ARG A 35 -10.60 2.80 9.12
C ARG A 35 -11.54 3.63 8.28
N ARG A 36 -12.56 2.97 7.70
CA ARG A 36 -13.56 3.61 6.85
C ARG A 36 -12.95 4.32 5.62
N GLU A 37 -11.93 3.73 5.01
CA GLU A 37 -11.34 4.23 3.75
C GLU A 37 -12.37 4.24 2.59
N ASP A 38 -13.49 3.52 2.74
CA ASP A 38 -14.65 3.56 1.83
C ASP A 38 -15.24 4.96 1.63
N LEU A 39 -15.06 5.84 2.61
CA LEU A 39 -15.55 7.22 2.57
C LEU A 39 -14.57 8.21 1.92
N LEU A 40 -13.32 7.80 1.73
CA LEU A 40 -12.23 8.67 1.26
C LEU A 40 -11.83 8.39 -0.18
N LEU A 41 -11.97 7.13 -0.60
CA LEU A 41 -11.54 6.66 -1.90
C LEU A 41 -12.73 6.55 -2.86
N THR A 42 -12.51 6.86 -4.13
CA THR A 42 -13.46 6.53 -5.20
C THR A 42 -13.57 5.01 -5.38
N LYS A 43 -14.61 4.55 -6.08
CA LYS A 43 -14.80 3.11 -6.34
C LYS A 43 -13.61 2.47 -7.07
N GLU A 44 -13.03 3.20 -8.02
CA GLU A 44 -11.87 2.75 -8.80
C GLU A 44 -10.63 2.62 -7.90
N GLU A 45 -10.36 3.63 -7.08
CA GLU A 45 -9.26 3.58 -6.11
C GLU A 45 -9.43 2.45 -5.09
N GLN A 46 -10.65 2.24 -4.60
CA GLN A 46 -10.96 1.13 -3.68
C GLN A 46 -10.68 -0.23 -4.31
N GLU A 47 -11.10 -0.42 -5.57
CA GLU A 47 -10.85 -1.66 -6.31
C GLU A 47 -9.35 -1.87 -6.52
N ALA A 48 -8.61 -0.83 -6.93
CA ALA A 48 -7.16 -0.91 -7.10
C ALA A 48 -6.44 -1.23 -5.79
N VAL A 49 -6.80 -0.56 -4.68
CA VAL A 49 -6.23 -0.83 -3.35
C VAL A 49 -6.53 -2.26 -2.91
N TYR A 50 -7.74 -2.75 -3.13
CA TYR A 50 -8.11 -4.14 -2.81
C TYR A 50 -7.26 -5.14 -3.60
N ILE A 51 -7.13 -4.94 -4.92
CA ILE A 51 -6.31 -5.79 -5.80
C ILE A 51 -4.85 -5.78 -5.33
N MET A 52 -4.28 -4.61 -5.07
CA MET A 52 -2.90 -4.49 -4.57
C MET A 52 -2.74 -5.20 -3.23
N ARG A 53 -3.61 -4.95 -2.25
CA ARG A 53 -3.53 -5.60 -0.92
C ARG A 53 -3.64 -7.12 -1.01
N ARG A 54 -4.50 -7.64 -1.90
CA ARG A 54 -4.59 -9.09 -2.17
C ARG A 54 -3.30 -9.64 -2.75
N GLY A 55 -2.70 -8.93 -3.70
CA GLY A 55 -1.43 -9.30 -4.34
C GLY A 55 -0.22 -9.27 -3.40
N LEU A 56 -0.20 -8.32 -2.46
CA LEU A 56 0.88 -8.17 -1.48
C LEU A 56 0.72 -9.12 -0.28
N ASN A 57 -0.44 -9.76 -0.12
CA ASN A 57 -0.69 -10.64 1.01
C ASN A 57 0.22 -11.88 0.93
N GLY A 58 0.98 -12.13 2.00
CA GLY A 58 1.97 -13.21 2.08
C GLY A 58 3.36 -12.86 1.56
N MET A 59 3.55 -11.68 0.94
CA MET A 59 4.89 -11.18 0.60
C MET A 59 5.63 -10.66 1.84
N LYS A 60 6.96 -10.71 1.81
CA LYS A 60 7.77 -9.98 2.79
C LYS A 60 7.64 -8.48 2.52
N ALA A 61 7.73 -7.65 3.56
CA ALA A 61 7.62 -6.19 3.44
C ALA A 61 8.60 -5.60 2.40
N GLU A 62 9.81 -6.16 2.30
CA GLU A 62 10.84 -5.80 1.31
C GLU A 62 10.38 -6.07 -0.13
N GLU A 63 9.89 -7.27 -0.41
CA GLU A 63 9.39 -7.65 -1.74
C GLU A 63 8.16 -6.82 -2.12
N ALA A 64 7.26 -6.58 -1.16
CA ALA A 64 6.08 -5.75 -1.35
C ALA A 64 6.44 -4.30 -1.70
N ALA A 65 7.40 -3.71 -0.97
CA ALA A 65 7.88 -2.36 -1.22
C ALA A 65 8.55 -2.23 -2.58
N ASP A 66 9.44 -3.17 -2.94
CA ASP A 66 10.13 -3.17 -4.24
C ASP A 66 9.13 -3.32 -5.41
N ASN A 67 8.16 -4.23 -5.29
CA ASN A 67 7.12 -4.41 -6.30
C ASN A 67 6.32 -3.14 -6.53
N LEU A 68 5.88 -2.47 -5.45
CA LEU A 68 5.13 -1.24 -5.58
C LEU A 68 5.99 -0.09 -6.12
N LEU A 69 7.23 0.07 -5.65
CA LEU A 69 8.16 1.06 -6.19
C LEU A 69 8.40 0.87 -7.69
N ASN A 70 8.47 -0.38 -8.15
CA ASN A 70 8.57 -0.71 -9.57
C ASN A 70 7.30 -0.35 -10.37
N MET A 71 6.13 -0.35 -9.75
CA MET A 71 4.88 0.09 -10.39
C MET A 71 4.80 1.62 -10.44
N PHE A 72 5.16 2.29 -9.33
CA PHE A 72 5.26 3.74 -9.28
C PHE A 72 6.29 4.27 -10.28
N SER A 73 7.43 3.60 -10.48
CA SER A 73 8.43 4.05 -11.46
C SER A 73 7.97 3.97 -12.92
N ARG A 74 6.95 3.14 -13.21
CA ARG A 74 6.37 2.97 -14.55
C ARG A 74 5.21 3.93 -14.84
N THR A 75 4.73 4.65 -13.84
CA THR A 75 3.58 5.56 -13.94
C THR A 75 3.98 6.97 -13.49
N LYS A 76 3.37 7.99 -14.08
CA LYS A 76 3.68 9.38 -13.70
C LYS A 76 2.76 9.89 -12.60
N THR A 77 1.58 9.30 -12.45
CA THR A 77 0.56 9.72 -11.50
C THR A 77 -0.13 8.52 -10.84
N ASN A 78 -0.71 8.74 -9.66
CA ASN A 78 -1.49 7.72 -8.97
C ASN A 78 -2.73 7.30 -9.79
N ASN A 79 -3.34 8.21 -10.55
CA ASN A 79 -4.47 7.87 -11.42
C ASN A 79 -4.06 6.87 -12.50
N GLU A 80 -2.91 7.07 -13.14
CA GLU A 80 -2.36 6.11 -14.11
C GLU A 80 -2.11 4.74 -13.46
N LEU A 81 -1.55 4.73 -12.24
CA LEU A 81 -1.34 3.50 -11.48
C LEU A 81 -2.66 2.78 -11.18
N VAL A 82 -3.67 3.48 -10.67
CA VAL A 82 -4.99 2.92 -10.36
C VAL A 82 -5.60 2.27 -11.60
N HIS A 83 -5.62 2.98 -12.74
CA HIS A 83 -6.12 2.42 -13.99
C HIS A 83 -5.31 1.22 -14.47
N GLN A 84 -3.98 1.25 -14.33
CA GLN A 84 -3.12 0.14 -14.72
C GLN A 84 -3.40 -1.11 -13.86
N VAL A 85 -3.54 -0.95 -12.54
CA VAL A 85 -3.83 -2.04 -11.59
C VAL A 85 -5.16 -2.72 -11.91
N ILE A 86 -6.23 -1.92 -12.10
CA ILE A 86 -7.57 -2.45 -12.41
C ILE A 86 -7.54 -3.18 -13.76
N ARG A 87 -6.86 -2.61 -14.77
CA ARG A 87 -6.80 -3.19 -16.11
C ARG A 87 -5.98 -4.48 -16.18
N GLN A 88 -4.89 -4.57 -15.41
CA GLN A 88 -3.99 -5.72 -15.46
C GLN A 88 -4.46 -6.92 -14.65
N LYS A 89 -5.61 -6.85 -13.93
CA LYS A 89 -6.15 -7.93 -13.07
C LYS A 89 -5.01 -8.73 -12.42
N PHE A 90 -4.30 -8.10 -11.49
CA PHE A 90 -3.15 -8.63 -10.74
C PHE A 90 -3.19 -10.16 -10.54
N ILE A 91 -2.61 -10.89 -11.51
CA ILE A 91 -2.39 -12.34 -11.58
C ILE A 91 -1.12 -12.53 -12.42
#